data_AF-A0A9X6NDF7-F1
#
_entry.id   AF-A0A9X6NDF7-F1
#
_cell.length_a   1.000
_cell.length_b   1.000
_cell.length_c   1.000
_cell.angle_alpha   90.00
_cell.angle_beta   90.00
_cell.angle_gamma   90.00
#
_symmetry.space_group_name_H-M   'P 1'
#
loop_
_entity.id
_entity.type
_entity.pdbx_description
1 polymer ?
#
loop_
_entity_poly.entity_id
_entity_poly.type
_entity_poly.pdbx_seq_one_letter_code
_entity_poly.pdbx_strand_id
1 'polypeptide(L)'
;MEGNGSANTLQNVSFTNETARNVTLAPLWSFSPTFSLVFCILGSITNFSALSLFLKNLRVPFDIYVINLLGTNLACLLLQYPFAIKSSLFNSRWTMGNQACSFYLYCLSVFDAGIINSHAVIAVNRAWAITRPMSFRAAHTKRFTLTVCLIMWLYIHLLNTWSNINDIIVYILPLAVILLSFFVVVVSKLRRSREAMKRSARVKPRNAAMGFMFIPQTTGTFKVVVLVFSWIFGFCQELLADHQICRRSCPTDASFDNAILPVL
;
A
#
# COMPACT_ATOMS: atom_id res chain seq x y z
N MET A 1 57.02 -8.59 -53.78
CA MET A 1 55.95 -8.42 -52.77
C MET A 1 56.60 -8.63 -51.42
N GLU A 2 57.10 -7.54 -50.84
CA GLU A 2 57.82 -7.50 -49.56
C GLU A 2 57.27 -6.31 -48.74
N GLY A 3 57.33 -6.43 -47.41
CA GLY A 3 56.69 -5.58 -46.38
C GLY A 3 57.04 -4.08 -46.41
N ASN A 4 56.66 -3.24 -45.45
CA ASN A 4 56.52 -3.45 -44.00
C ASN A 4 55.96 -2.14 -43.37
N GLY A 5 55.36 -2.22 -42.18
CA GLY A 5 55.38 -1.13 -41.19
C GLY A 5 54.26 -0.08 -41.20
N SER A 6 53.09 -0.41 -40.66
CA SER A 6 52.18 0.61 -40.10
C SER A 6 52.75 1.15 -38.80
N ALA A 7 53.14 2.42 -38.79
CA ALA A 7 53.57 3.13 -37.59
C ALA A 7 52.39 3.28 -36.61
N ASN A 8 52.52 2.66 -35.44
CA ASN A 8 51.62 2.86 -34.31
C ASN A 8 51.84 4.28 -33.75
N THR A 9 50.98 5.22 -34.13
CA THR A 9 50.89 6.50 -33.43
C THR A 9 50.32 6.24 -32.04
N LEU A 10 51.22 6.19 -31.05
CA LEU A 10 50.90 6.24 -29.62
C LEU A 10 50.13 7.54 -29.37
N GLN A 11 48.79 7.48 -29.37
CA GLN A 11 48.00 8.55 -28.78
C GLN A 11 48.31 8.55 -27.29
N ASN A 12 49.12 9.53 -26.89
CA ASN A 12 49.35 9.88 -25.51
C ASN A 12 48.03 10.43 -24.97
N VAL A 13 47.12 9.53 -24.57
CA VAL A 13 45.92 9.88 -23.83
C VAL A 13 46.41 10.35 -22.47
N SER A 14 46.61 11.66 -22.37
CA SER A 14 46.76 12.33 -21.09
C SER A 14 45.48 12.01 -20.33
N PHE A 15 45.54 11.04 -19.41
CA PHE A 15 44.57 10.91 -18.36
C PHE A 15 44.64 12.23 -17.61
N THR A 16 43.72 13.15 -17.92
CA THR A 16 43.39 14.21 -16.98
C THR A 16 43.08 13.48 -15.70
N ASN A 17 43.94 13.65 -14.70
CA ASN A 17 43.60 13.42 -13.31
C ASN A 17 42.33 14.22 -13.09
N GLU A 18 41.18 13.60 -13.31
CA GLU A 18 39.97 13.97 -12.63
C GLU A 18 40.32 13.72 -11.17
N THR A 19 40.85 14.76 -10.53
CA THR A 19 40.73 14.98 -9.10
C THR A 19 39.37 14.41 -8.78
N ALA A 20 39.35 13.25 -8.10
CA ALA A 20 38.13 12.60 -7.69
C ALA A 20 37.34 13.72 -7.05
N ARG A 21 36.33 14.22 -7.78
CA ARG A 21 35.48 15.25 -7.25
C ARG A 21 34.82 14.46 -6.14
N ASN A 22 35.29 14.67 -4.92
CA ASN A 22 34.55 14.37 -3.74
C ASN A 22 33.31 15.23 -3.90
N VAL A 23 32.36 14.76 -4.72
CA VAL A 23 31.03 15.30 -4.82
C VAL A 23 30.49 14.93 -3.45
N THR A 24 30.78 15.80 -2.49
CA THR A 24 30.05 15.87 -1.24
C THR A 24 28.61 15.96 -1.69
N LEU A 25 27.90 14.85 -1.62
CA LEU A 25 26.46 14.81 -1.85
C LEU A 25 25.86 15.65 -0.74
N ALA A 26 25.77 16.96 -0.99
CA ALA A 26 25.18 17.90 -0.07
C ALA A 26 23.69 17.58 -0.01
N PRO A 27 23.10 17.54 1.19
CA PRO A 27 21.68 17.28 1.33
C PRO A 27 20.88 18.38 0.63
N LEU A 28 20.08 18.02 -0.38
CA LEU A 28 19.25 18.97 -1.12
C LEU A 28 17.78 18.82 -0.74
N TRP A 29 17.27 19.74 0.08
CA TRP A 29 15.86 19.79 0.46
C TRP A 29 15.00 20.26 -0.71
N SER A 30 14.57 19.31 -1.52
CA SER A 30 13.64 19.52 -2.62
C SER A 30 12.18 19.32 -2.16
N PHE A 31 11.22 19.53 -3.07
CA PHE A 31 9.80 19.34 -2.79
C PHE A 31 9.45 17.91 -2.31
N SER A 32 9.94 16.88 -3.01
CA SER A 32 9.66 15.46 -2.71
C SER A 32 10.04 15.01 -1.27
N PRO A 33 11.29 15.20 -0.78
CA PRO A 33 11.65 14.78 0.59
C PRO A 33 10.91 15.59 1.66
N THR A 34 10.62 16.86 1.39
CA THR A 34 9.86 17.74 2.31
C THR A 34 8.42 17.26 2.45
N PHE A 35 7.77 16.98 1.31
CA PHE A 35 6.42 16.43 1.27
C PHE A 35 6.35 15.08 1.99
N SER A 36 7.26 14.17 1.67
CA SER A 36 7.34 12.84 2.31
C SER A 36 7.51 12.93 3.83
N LEU A 37 8.32 13.87 4.33
CA LEU A 37 8.51 14.08 5.76
C LEU A 37 7.23 14.55 6.46
N VAL A 38 6.50 15.50 5.87
CA VAL A 38 5.22 15.98 6.42
C VAL A 38 4.21 14.84 6.49
N PHE A 39 4.11 14.03 5.44
CA PHE A 39 3.22 12.86 5.39
C PHE A 39 3.61 11.80 6.41
N CYS A 40 4.90 11.53 6.57
CA CYS A 40 5.40 10.61 7.59
C CYS A 40 4.94 11.03 8.99
N ILE A 41 5.08 12.33 9.33
CA ILE A 41 4.71 12.86 10.65
C ILE A 41 3.20 12.80 10.85
N LEU A 42 2.43 13.39 9.95
CA LEU A 42 0.96 13.45 10.06
C LEU A 42 0.35 12.04 10.02
N GLY A 43 0.84 11.19 9.12
CA GLY A 43 0.47 9.80 9.00
C GLY A 43 0.76 9.02 10.28
N SER A 44 1.93 9.20 10.88
CA SER A 44 2.31 8.48 12.11
C SER A 44 1.43 8.91 13.28
N ILE A 45 1.22 10.22 13.47
CA ILE A 45 0.36 10.75 14.53
C ILE A 45 -1.06 10.23 14.40
N THR A 46 -1.64 10.29 13.19
CA THR A 46 -3.01 9.87 12.94
C THR A 46 -3.20 8.36 13.13
N ASN A 47 -2.32 7.53 12.55
CA ASN A 47 -2.40 6.08 12.69
C ASN A 47 -2.14 5.63 14.14
N PHE A 48 -1.15 6.21 14.83
CA PHE A 48 -0.86 5.89 16.22
C PHE A 48 -2.00 6.29 17.17
N SER A 49 -2.58 7.48 16.97
CA SER A 49 -3.72 7.95 17.76
C SER A 49 -4.93 7.03 17.57
N ALA A 50 -5.26 6.68 16.32
CA ALA A 50 -6.34 5.74 16.03
C ALA A 50 -6.08 4.36 16.64
N LEU A 51 -4.86 3.82 16.48
CA LEU A 51 -4.46 2.53 17.02
C LEU A 51 -4.65 2.49 18.55
N SER A 52 -4.21 3.56 19.23
CA SER A 52 -4.37 3.71 20.69
C SER A 52 -5.84 3.68 21.12
N LEU A 53 -6.74 4.28 20.35
CA LEU A 53 -8.18 4.28 20.65
C LEU A 53 -8.80 2.89 20.49
N PHE A 54 -8.46 2.18 19.40
CA PHE A 54 -8.98 0.84 19.13
C PHE A 54 -8.42 -0.21 20.10
N LEU A 55 -7.15 -0.11 20.48
CA LEU A 55 -6.54 -1.00 21.48
C LEU A 55 -7.21 -0.87 22.84
N LYS A 56 -7.53 0.37 23.27
CA LYS A 56 -8.23 0.61 24.54
C LYS A 56 -9.69 0.13 24.54
N ASN A 57 -10.32 0.01 23.37
CA ASN A 57 -11.74 -0.28 23.22
C ASN A 57 -12.03 -1.42 22.25
N LEU A 58 -11.34 -2.55 22.37
CA LEU A 58 -11.51 -3.70 21.48
C LEU A 58 -12.85 -4.44 21.73
N ARG A 59 -13.93 -3.92 21.14
CA ARG A 59 -15.30 -4.38 21.43
C ARG A 59 -15.81 -5.35 20.38
N VAL A 60 -15.55 -5.09 19.11
CA VAL A 60 -16.08 -5.90 17.99
C VAL A 60 -14.96 -6.61 17.22
N PRO A 61 -15.22 -7.79 16.62
CA PRO A 61 -14.18 -8.49 15.85
C PRO A 61 -13.70 -7.66 14.65
N PHE A 62 -14.53 -6.74 14.15
CA PHE A 62 -14.13 -5.79 13.11
C PHE A 62 -12.96 -4.89 13.52
N ASP A 63 -12.84 -4.54 14.80
CA ASP A 63 -11.77 -3.66 15.30
C ASP A 63 -10.39 -4.29 15.09
N ILE A 64 -10.30 -5.62 15.07
CA ILE A 64 -9.04 -6.35 14.84
C ILE A 64 -8.53 -6.12 13.41
N TYR A 65 -9.41 -6.10 12.40
CA TYR A 65 -9.00 -5.77 11.03
C TYR A 65 -8.48 -4.34 10.92
N VAL A 66 -9.11 -3.40 11.65
CA VAL A 66 -8.69 -2.00 11.67
C VAL A 66 -7.34 -1.85 12.37
N ILE A 67 -7.14 -2.52 13.50
CA ILE A 67 -5.85 -2.53 14.22
C ILE A 67 -4.75 -3.11 13.35
N ASN A 68 -5.01 -4.20 12.63
CA ASN A 68 -4.04 -4.79 11.71
C ASN A 68 -3.61 -3.77 10.63
N LEU A 69 -4.57 -3.08 10.02
CA LEU A 69 -4.30 -2.04 9.02
C LEU A 69 -3.51 -0.86 9.63
N LEU A 70 -3.93 -0.34 10.77
CA LEU A 70 -3.28 0.79 11.44
C LEU A 70 -1.84 0.45 11.86
N GLY A 71 -1.61 -0.76 12.36
CA GLY A 71 -0.28 -1.26 12.67
C GLY A 71 0.61 -1.38 11.43
N THR A 72 0.04 -1.89 10.33
CA THR A 72 0.75 -1.98 9.03
C THR A 72 1.13 -0.61 8.49
N ASN A 73 0.21 0.35 8.54
CA ASN A 73 0.47 1.74 8.13
C ASN A 73 1.60 2.36 8.97
N LEU A 74 1.57 2.19 10.30
CA LEU A 74 2.61 2.72 11.16
C LEU A 74 3.97 2.07 10.87
N ALA A 75 4.01 0.77 10.64
CA ALA A 75 5.23 0.06 10.26
C ALA A 75 5.79 0.57 8.91
N CYS A 76 4.93 0.76 7.90
CA CYS A 76 5.30 1.36 6.62
C CYS A 76 5.87 2.78 6.79
N LEU A 77 5.18 3.64 7.54
CA LEU A 77 5.62 5.02 7.81
C LEU A 77 6.97 5.07 8.52
N LEU A 78 7.22 4.17 9.47
CA LEU A 78 8.46 4.18 10.25
C LEU A 78 9.63 3.46 9.57
N LEU A 79 9.36 2.46 8.71
CA LEU A 79 10.40 1.64 8.11
C LEU A 79 10.69 1.98 6.65
N GLN A 80 9.76 2.58 5.91
CA GLN A 80 9.99 2.93 4.50
C GLN A 80 10.34 4.40 4.33
N TYR A 81 9.58 5.32 4.93
CA TYR A 81 9.74 6.76 4.69
C TYR A 81 11.11 7.31 5.11
N PRO A 82 11.74 6.90 6.24
CA PRO A 82 13.06 7.42 6.58
C PRO A 82 14.12 7.04 5.54
N PHE A 83 14.03 5.85 4.96
CA PHE A 83 14.93 5.40 3.90
C PHE A 83 14.66 6.13 2.59
N ALA A 84 13.38 6.33 2.24
CA ALA A 84 12.99 7.10 1.07
C ALA A 84 13.48 8.56 1.18
N ILE A 85 13.17 9.27 2.28
CA ILE A 85 13.60 10.65 2.52
C ILE A 85 15.13 10.77 2.43
N LYS A 86 15.85 9.83 3.05
CA LYS A 86 17.32 9.81 2.99
C LYS A 86 17.82 9.62 1.56
N SER A 87 17.24 8.69 0.79
CA SER A 87 17.60 8.48 -0.61
C SER A 87 17.36 9.73 -1.45
N SER A 88 16.18 10.33 -1.35
CA SER A 88 15.78 11.52 -2.12
C SER A 88 16.61 12.75 -1.77
N LEU A 89 17.08 12.89 -0.53
CA LEU A 89 17.95 13.98 -0.07
C LEU A 89 19.34 13.93 -0.71
N PHE A 90 19.81 12.74 -1.11
CA PHE A 90 21.12 12.51 -1.74
C PHE A 90 20.99 12.23 -3.25
N ASN A 91 20.19 13.03 -3.96
CA ASN A 91 19.95 12.91 -5.41
C ASN A 91 19.39 11.54 -5.85
N SER A 92 18.56 10.92 -5.01
CA SER A 92 17.98 9.59 -5.25
C SER A 92 19.02 8.49 -5.48
N ARG A 93 20.21 8.66 -4.90
CA ARG A 93 21.28 7.67 -4.91
C ARG A 93 21.28 6.88 -3.62
N TRP A 94 21.40 5.56 -3.71
CA TRP A 94 21.46 4.70 -2.55
C TRP A 94 22.87 4.68 -1.95
N THR A 95 23.03 5.16 -0.72
CA THR A 95 24.33 5.28 -0.04
C THR A 95 24.49 4.39 1.19
N MET A 96 23.47 3.58 1.54
CA MET A 96 23.43 2.79 2.78
C MET A 96 23.95 1.34 2.62
N GLY A 97 24.44 0.98 1.44
CA GLY A 97 24.97 -0.36 1.14
C GLY A 97 23.92 -1.39 0.71
N ASN A 98 24.36 -2.52 0.17
CA ASN A 98 23.50 -3.53 -0.49
C ASN A 98 22.50 -4.17 0.48
N GLN A 99 22.94 -4.55 1.68
CA GLN A 99 22.06 -5.17 2.68
C GLN A 99 20.88 -4.27 3.08
N ALA A 100 21.15 -2.97 3.28
CA ALA A 100 20.11 -2.02 3.59
C ALA A 100 19.15 -1.82 2.41
N CYS A 101 19.65 -1.87 1.16
CA CYS A 101 18.80 -1.79 -0.02
C CYS A 101 17.86 -2.99 -0.11
N SER A 102 18.39 -4.22 0.01
CA SER A 102 17.59 -5.44 -0.03
C SER A 102 16.53 -5.45 1.07
N PHE A 103 16.89 -5.02 2.28
CA PHE A 103 15.94 -4.91 3.39
C PHE A 103 14.84 -3.86 3.11
N TYR A 104 15.21 -2.69 2.56
CA TYR A 104 14.25 -1.66 2.19
C TYR A 104 13.26 -2.15 1.12
N LEU A 105 13.75 -2.78 0.05
CA LEU A 105 12.91 -3.34 -1.02
C LEU A 105 11.98 -4.44 -0.51
N TYR A 106 12.47 -5.30 0.40
CA TYR A 106 11.65 -6.32 1.04
C TYR A 106 10.55 -5.68 1.90
N CYS A 107 10.90 -4.73 2.77
CA CYS A 107 9.92 -4.01 3.60
C CYS A 107 8.88 -3.28 2.76
N LEU A 108 9.31 -2.64 1.67
CA LEU A 108 8.42 -1.97 0.73
C LEU A 108 7.38 -2.94 0.18
N SER A 109 7.85 -4.06 -0.37
CA SER A 109 6.96 -5.08 -0.95
C SER A 109 5.99 -5.67 0.08
N VAL A 110 6.50 -6.06 1.26
CA VAL A 110 5.69 -6.70 2.31
C VAL A 110 4.62 -5.77 2.88
N PHE A 111 4.98 -4.54 3.25
CA PHE A 111 4.00 -3.64 3.89
C PHE A 111 2.98 -3.11 2.88
N ASP A 112 3.38 -2.83 1.64
CA ASP A 112 2.44 -2.42 0.59
C ASP A 112 1.42 -3.53 0.29
N ALA A 113 1.90 -4.77 0.15
CA ALA A 113 1.05 -5.94 0.05
C ALA A 113 0.14 -6.09 1.28
N GLY A 114 0.68 -5.91 2.49
CA GLY A 114 -0.07 -5.98 3.75
C GLY A 114 -1.22 -4.98 3.82
N ILE A 115 -1.00 -3.74 3.39
CA ILE A 115 -2.01 -2.69 3.32
C ILE A 115 -3.12 -3.11 2.34
N ILE A 116 -2.75 -3.44 1.10
CA ILE A 116 -3.71 -3.80 0.04
C ILE A 116 -4.55 -5.02 0.44
N ASN A 117 -3.93 -6.06 0.97
CA ASN A 117 -4.63 -7.25 1.42
C ASN A 117 -5.53 -6.97 2.63
N SER A 118 -5.09 -6.13 3.57
CA SER A 118 -5.95 -5.68 4.69
C SER A 118 -7.20 -4.96 4.19
N HIS A 119 -7.06 -4.10 3.19
CA HIS A 119 -8.18 -3.43 2.54
C HIS A 119 -9.12 -4.42 1.86
N ALA A 120 -8.60 -5.43 1.17
CA ALA A 120 -9.40 -6.48 0.56
C ALA A 120 -10.20 -7.28 1.58
N VAL A 121 -9.57 -7.71 2.66
CA VAL A 121 -10.25 -8.44 3.76
C VAL A 121 -11.35 -7.58 4.39
N ILE A 122 -11.08 -6.28 4.64
CA ILE A 122 -12.08 -5.33 5.15
C ILE A 122 -13.25 -5.21 4.17
N ALA A 123 -12.98 -5.08 2.87
CA ALA A 123 -14.00 -4.93 1.83
C ALA A 123 -14.89 -6.19 1.74
N VAL A 124 -14.29 -7.37 1.72
CA VAL A 124 -15.00 -8.66 1.73
C VAL A 124 -15.87 -8.79 2.98
N ASN A 125 -15.33 -8.46 4.15
CA ASN A 125 -16.07 -8.50 5.40
C ASN A 125 -17.33 -7.62 5.35
N ARG A 126 -17.25 -6.43 4.74
CA ARG A 126 -18.42 -5.56 4.55
C ARG A 126 -19.41 -6.11 3.52
N ALA A 127 -18.93 -6.66 2.41
CA ALA A 127 -19.79 -7.30 1.42
C ALA A 127 -20.52 -8.51 2.00
N TRP A 128 -19.84 -9.34 2.80
CA TRP A 128 -20.42 -10.51 3.45
C TRP A 128 -21.51 -10.15 4.46
N ALA A 129 -21.26 -9.14 5.31
CA ALA A 129 -22.24 -8.65 6.28
C ALA A 129 -23.53 -8.13 5.61
N ILE A 130 -23.42 -7.52 4.42
CA ILE A 130 -24.55 -6.95 3.68
C ILE A 130 -25.32 -8.02 2.90
N THR A 131 -24.62 -8.94 2.26
CA THR A 131 -25.23 -9.96 1.39
C THR A 131 -25.82 -11.13 2.16
N ARG A 132 -25.20 -11.57 3.26
CA ARG A 132 -25.60 -12.78 4.01
C ARG A 132 -25.57 -12.55 5.54
N PRO A 133 -26.51 -11.76 6.08
CA PRO A 133 -26.47 -11.34 7.49
C PRO A 133 -26.56 -12.49 8.51
N MET A 134 -27.29 -13.57 8.20
CA MET A 134 -27.42 -14.72 9.11
C MET A 134 -26.13 -15.53 9.23
N SER A 135 -25.47 -15.81 8.10
CA SER A 135 -24.17 -16.51 8.07
C SER A 135 -23.07 -15.65 8.72
N PHE A 136 -23.06 -14.35 8.45
CA PHE A 136 -22.13 -13.40 9.05
C PHE A 136 -22.20 -13.45 10.58
N ARG A 137 -23.39 -13.38 11.17
CA ARG A 137 -23.57 -13.38 12.62
C ARG A 137 -23.17 -14.69 13.29
N ALA A 138 -23.28 -15.82 12.60
CA ALA A 138 -22.91 -17.13 13.14
C ALA A 138 -21.39 -17.40 13.07
N ALA A 139 -20.74 -16.98 11.98
CA ALA A 139 -19.34 -17.34 11.72
C ALA A 139 -18.33 -16.25 12.12
N HIS A 140 -18.73 -14.97 12.14
CA HIS A 140 -17.80 -13.86 12.39
C HIS A 140 -17.48 -13.70 13.89
N THR A 141 -16.43 -14.40 14.34
CA THR A 141 -15.91 -14.38 15.71
C THR A 141 -14.53 -13.74 15.79
N LYS A 142 -14.09 -13.33 16.99
CA LYS A 142 -12.74 -12.77 17.21
C LYS A 142 -11.63 -13.75 16.78
N ARG A 143 -11.80 -15.06 17.06
CA ARG A 143 -10.84 -16.11 16.67
C ARG A 143 -10.73 -16.20 15.15
N PHE A 144 -11.86 -16.23 14.46
CA PHE A 144 -11.88 -16.22 13.00
C PHE A 144 -11.13 -15.02 12.42
N THR A 145 -11.40 -13.81 12.92
CA THR A 145 -10.71 -12.60 12.46
C THR A 145 -9.20 -12.66 12.68
N LEU A 146 -8.74 -13.12 13.85
CA LEU A 146 -7.31 -13.29 14.11
C LEU A 146 -6.67 -14.31 13.16
N THR A 147 -7.33 -15.45 12.94
CA THR A 147 -6.86 -16.47 12.01
C THR A 147 -6.76 -15.92 10.58
N VAL A 148 -7.74 -15.14 10.13
CA VAL A 148 -7.69 -14.49 8.80
C VAL A 148 -6.50 -13.55 8.69
N CYS A 149 -6.27 -12.68 9.68
CA CYS A 149 -5.11 -11.78 9.68
C CYS A 149 -3.79 -12.57 9.66
N LEU A 150 -3.67 -13.64 10.46
CA LEU A 150 -2.46 -14.48 10.49
C LEU A 150 -2.20 -15.18 9.16
N ILE A 151 -3.22 -15.81 8.57
CA ILE A 151 -3.10 -16.48 7.26
C ILE A 151 -2.69 -15.48 6.19
N MET A 152 -3.28 -14.29 6.18
CA MET A 152 -2.93 -13.22 5.25
C MET A 152 -1.45 -12.85 5.33
N TRP A 153 -0.91 -12.67 6.54
CA TRP A 153 0.50 -12.35 6.72
C TRP A 153 1.43 -13.49 6.31
N LEU A 154 1.12 -14.73 6.70
CA LEU A 154 1.89 -15.90 6.29
C LEU A 154 1.92 -16.02 4.76
N TYR A 155 0.77 -15.85 4.11
CA TYR A 155 0.66 -15.85 2.65
C TYR A 155 1.53 -14.77 1.99
N ILE A 156 1.51 -13.53 2.50
CA ILE A 156 2.33 -12.43 1.96
C ILE A 156 3.81 -12.76 2.09
N HIS A 157 4.27 -13.22 3.26
CA HIS A 157 5.69 -13.54 3.48
C HIS A 157 6.16 -14.74 2.65
N LEU A 158 5.33 -15.78 2.53
CA LEU A 158 5.64 -16.97 1.75
C LEU A 158 5.72 -16.66 0.25
N LEU A 159 4.81 -15.84 -0.28
CA LEU A 159 4.85 -15.48 -1.69
C LEU A 159 5.94 -14.45 -1.99
N ASN A 160 6.17 -13.47 -1.12
CA ASN A 160 7.22 -12.47 -1.35
C ASN A 160 8.64 -13.08 -1.37
N THR A 161 8.80 -14.30 -0.84
CA THR A 161 10.05 -15.06 -0.88
C THR A 161 10.15 -16.02 -2.07
N TRP A 162 9.05 -16.34 -2.76
CA TRP A 162 8.99 -17.37 -3.80
C TRP A 162 8.89 -16.76 -5.22
N SER A 163 9.95 -16.18 -5.79
CA SER A 163 10.16 -15.76 -7.21
C SER A 163 8.96 -15.45 -8.17
N ASN A 164 9.05 -14.30 -8.86
CA ASN A 164 8.55 -13.94 -10.21
C ASN A 164 7.06 -14.07 -10.61
N ILE A 165 6.19 -14.83 -9.94
CA ILE A 165 4.74 -14.90 -10.30
C ILE A 165 3.86 -14.15 -9.28
N ASN A 166 4.46 -13.65 -8.19
CA ASN A 166 3.74 -13.22 -7.00
C ASN A 166 3.08 -11.87 -7.11
N ASP A 167 3.62 -10.96 -7.93
CA ASP A 167 3.10 -9.59 -7.99
C ASP A 167 1.64 -9.57 -8.46
N ILE A 168 1.27 -10.51 -9.34
CA ILE A 168 -0.11 -10.67 -9.80
C ILE A 168 -1.02 -11.14 -8.66
N ILE A 169 -0.62 -12.17 -7.92
CA ILE A 169 -1.49 -12.80 -6.91
C ILE A 169 -1.56 -11.92 -5.63
N VAL A 170 -0.47 -11.25 -5.28
CA VAL A 170 -0.38 -10.44 -4.06
C VAL A 170 -0.99 -9.06 -4.22
N TYR A 171 -0.98 -8.48 -5.43
CA TYR A 171 -1.49 -7.14 -5.69
C TYR A 171 -2.75 -7.11 -6.56
N ILE A 172 -2.77 -7.81 -7.71
CA ILE A 172 -3.89 -7.71 -8.66
C ILE A 172 -5.14 -8.41 -8.11
N LEU A 173 -4.99 -9.62 -7.54
CA LEU A 173 -6.13 -10.36 -7.00
C LEU A 173 -6.83 -9.58 -5.85
N PRO A 174 -6.15 -9.05 -4.82
CA PRO A 174 -6.79 -8.23 -3.80
C PRO A 174 -7.43 -6.95 -4.35
N LEU A 175 -6.83 -6.29 -5.34
CA LEU A 175 -7.44 -5.13 -5.99
C LEU A 175 -8.75 -5.50 -6.70
N ALA A 176 -8.77 -6.61 -7.44
CA ALA A 176 -9.99 -7.11 -8.05
C ALA A 176 -11.06 -7.44 -6.99
N VAL A 177 -10.67 -8.07 -5.89
CA VAL A 177 -11.56 -8.39 -4.75
C VAL A 177 -12.13 -7.13 -4.11
N ILE A 178 -11.34 -6.06 -3.94
CA ILE A 178 -11.82 -4.77 -3.44
C ILE A 178 -12.88 -4.20 -4.38
N LEU A 179 -12.60 -4.16 -5.68
CA LEU A 179 -13.51 -3.61 -6.69
C LEU A 179 -14.82 -4.40 -6.75
N LEU A 180 -14.76 -5.73 -6.76
CA LEU A 180 -15.94 -6.60 -6.75
C LEU A 180 -16.75 -6.42 -5.47
N SER A 181 -16.09 -6.37 -4.31
CA SER A 181 -16.76 -6.14 -3.02
C SER A 181 -17.46 -4.79 -2.99
N PHE A 182 -16.80 -3.74 -3.50
CA PHE A 182 -17.39 -2.40 -3.60
C PHE A 182 -18.62 -2.39 -4.51
N PHE A 183 -18.51 -2.99 -5.70
CA PHE A 183 -19.63 -3.13 -6.63
C PHE A 183 -20.82 -3.84 -5.98
N VAL A 184 -20.60 -4.97 -5.31
CA VAL A 184 -21.63 -5.72 -4.59
C VAL A 184 -22.30 -4.87 -3.51
N VAL A 185 -21.53 -4.10 -2.73
CA VAL A 185 -22.06 -3.22 -1.69
C VAL A 185 -22.93 -2.11 -2.28
N VAL A 186 -22.46 -1.45 -3.35
CA VAL A 186 -23.19 -0.38 -4.04
C VAL A 186 -24.50 -0.93 -4.61
N VAL A 187 -24.43 -2.03 -5.37
CA VAL A 187 -25.62 -2.66 -5.95
C VAL A 187 -26.61 -3.08 -4.87
N SER A 188 -26.15 -3.68 -3.77
CA SER A 188 -27.01 -4.09 -2.65
C SER A 188 -27.72 -2.90 -2.00
N LYS A 189 -27.02 -1.79 -1.80
CA LYS A 189 -27.61 -0.54 -1.27
C LYS A 189 -28.63 0.05 -2.24
N LEU A 190 -28.30 0.14 -3.54
CA LEU A 190 -29.21 0.66 -4.57
C LEU A 190 -30.46 -0.19 -4.69
N ARG A 191 -30.33 -1.53 -4.69
CA ARG A 191 -31.46 -2.46 -4.71
C ARG A 191 -32.36 -2.23 -3.50
N ARG A 192 -31.78 -2.11 -2.30
CA ARG A 192 -32.54 -1.83 -1.06
C ARG A 192 -33.27 -0.49 -1.13
N SER A 193 -32.64 0.56 -1.66
CA SER A 193 -33.27 1.88 -1.86
C SER A 193 -34.43 1.82 -2.85
N ARG A 194 -34.27 1.10 -3.97
CA ARG A 194 -35.33 0.94 -4.97
C ARG A 194 -36.53 0.17 -4.42
N GLU A 195 -36.29 -0.90 -3.66
CA GLU A 195 -37.37 -1.65 -3.01
C GLU A 195 -38.08 -0.84 -1.93
N ALA A 196 -37.37 0.03 -1.20
CA ALA A 196 -38.00 0.99 -0.29
C ALA A 196 -38.92 1.97 -1.03
N MET A 197 -38.47 2.55 -2.16
CA MET A 197 -39.32 3.43 -2.98
C MET A 197 -40.55 2.71 -3.53
N LYS A 198 -40.43 1.47 -4.02
CA LYS A 198 -41.58 0.67 -4.47
C LYS A 198 -42.58 0.35 -3.35
N ARG A 199 -42.10 0.24 -2.10
CA ARG A 199 -42.98 0.07 -0.93
C ARG A 199 -43.74 1.36 -0.63
N SER A 200 -43.06 2.51 -0.65
CA SER A 200 -43.69 3.82 -0.47
C SER A 200 -44.70 4.16 -1.57
N ALA A 201 -44.44 3.76 -2.82
CA ALA A 201 -45.37 3.98 -3.94
C ALA A 201 -46.63 3.09 -3.89
N ARG A 202 -46.58 1.93 -3.22
CA ARG A 202 -47.74 1.04 -3.04
C ARG A 202 -48.65 1.44 -1.88
N VAL A 203 -48.16 2.22 -0.92
CA VAL A 203 -48.97 2.76 0.16
C VAL A 203 -49.69 4.01 -0.37
N LYS A 204 -51.00 3.90 -0.61
CA LYS A 204 -51.87 5.03 -0.99
C LYS A 204 -51.77 6.12 0.10
N PRO A 205 -51.53 7.40 -0.23
CA PRO A 205 -51.42 8.45 0.79
C PRO A 205 -52.78 8.61 1.46
N ARG A 206 -52.89 8.17 2.71
CA ARG A 206 -54.03 8.48 3.58
C ARG A 206 -53.54 9.52 4.56
N ASN A 207 -53.76 10.79 4.19
CA ASN A 207 -53.39 12.02 4.90
C ASN A 207 -51.89 12.22 5.09
N ALA A 208 -51.37 13.20 4.35
CA ALA A 208 -49.98 13.62 4.37
C ALA A 208 -49.62 14.27 5.72
N ALA A 209 -49.19 13.46 6.67
CA ALA A 209 -48.39 13.88 7.81
C ALA A 209 -47.59 12.67 8.29
N MET A 210 -46.62 12.23 7.50
CA MET A 210 -45.71 11.17 7.90
C MET A 210 -44.30 11.65 7.65
N GLY A 211 -43.71 12.13 8.74
CA GLY A 211 -42.39 12.74 8.77
C GLY A 211 -41.35 11.87 8.09
N PHE A 212 -40.41 12.56 7.47
CA PHE A 212 -39.12 12.02 7.08
C PHE A 212 -38.50 11.30 8.28
N MET A 213 -38.69 9.99 8.37
CA MET A 213 -37.84 9.15 9.19
C MET A 213 -36.52 9.03 8.44
N PHE A 214 -35.70 10.08 8.58
CA PHE A 214 -34.26 9.99 8.44
C PHE A 214 -33.82 8.80 9.30
N ILE A 215 -33.36 7.73 8.65
CA ILE A 215 -32.44 6.80 9.29
C ILE A 215 -31.13 7.57 9.37
N PRO A 216 -30.70 8.06 10.56
CA PRO A 216 -29.39 8.64 10.67
C PRO A 216 -28.36 7.50 10.70
N GLN A 217 -27.10 7.84 10.45
CA GLN A 217 -25.92 7.04 10.81
C GLN A 217 -25.41 6.01 9.78
N THR A 218 -25.13 6.46 8.54
CA THR A 218 -24.06 5.83 7.72
C THR A 218 -23.14 6.81 7.00
N THR A 219 -23.30 8.11 7.23
CA THR A 219 -22.56 9.18 6.53
C THR A 219 -21.19 9.51 7.14
N GLY A 220 -20.91 9.13 8.40
CA GLY A 220 -19.63 9.41 9.06
C GLY A 220 -18.52 8.40 8.72
N THR A 221 -18.81 7.11 8.82
CA THR A 221 -17.81 6.03 8.65
C THR A 221 -17.37 5.83 7.21
N PHE A 222 -18.24 6.12 6.23
CA PHE A 222 -17.90 6.00 4.81
C PHE A 222 -16.99 7.13 4.32
N LYS A 223 -17.08 8.33 4.90
CA LYS A 223 -16.22 9.48 4.55
C LYS A 223 -14.78 9.32 5.03
N VAL A 224 -14.56 8.77 6.23
CA VAL A 224 -13.21 8.53 6.76
C VAL A 224 -12.53 7.39 6.00
N VAL A 225 -13.25 6.33 5.68
CA VAL A 225 -12.70 5.21 4.89
C VAL A 225 -12.32 5.67 3.48
N VAL A 226 -13.13 6.49 2.81
CA VAL A 226 -12.83 7.00 1.47
C VAL A 226 -11.69 8.03 1.47
N LEU A 227 -11.58 8.89 2.48
CA LEU A 227 -10.45 9.83 2.59
C LEU A 227 -9.13 9.11 2.89
N VAL A 228 -9.15 8.03 3.66
CA VAL A 228 -7.98 7.13 3.85
C VAL A 228 -7.65 6.36 2.58
N PHE A 229 -8.66 5.90 1.82
CA PHE A 229 -8.46 5.25 0.51
C PHE A 229 -7.90 6.21 -0.55
N SER A 230 -8.30 7.49 -0.56
CA SER A 230 -7.71 8.53 -1.42
C SER A 230 -6.27 8.88 -1.02
N TRP A 231 -5.96 8.79 0.27
CA TRP A 231 -4.58 8.92 0.77
C TRP A 231 -3.69 7.77 0.27
N ILE A 232 -4.23 6.55 0.19
CA ILE A 232 -3.49 5.34 -0.21
C ILE A 232 -3.25 5.26 -1.72
N PHE A 233 -4.24 5.63 -2.55
CA PHE A 233 -4.11 5.54 -4.01
C PHE A 233 -3.18 6.61 -4.59
N GLY A 234 -3.16 7.82 -4.00
CA GLY A 234 -2.19 8.86 -4.36
C GLY A 234 -0.76 8.51 -3.92
N PHE A 235 -0.63 7.91 -2.73
CA PHE A 235 0.67 7.65 -2.11
C PHE A 235 1.39 6.40 -2.65
N CYS A 236 0.66 5.34 -3.04
CA CYS A 236 1.24 4.17 -3.70
C CYS A 236 1.86 4.55 -5.07
N GLN A 237 1.30 5.55 -5.76
CA GLN A 237 1.79 5.99 -7.06
C GLN A 237 3.07 6.84 -6.98
N GLU A 238 3.29 7.55 -5.86
CA GLU A 238 4.50 8.34 -5.61
C GLU A 238 5.66 7.46 -5.10
N LEU A 239 5.35 6.45 -4.27
CA LEU A 239 6.30 5.42 -3.85
C LEU A 239 6.76 4.50 -5.00
N LEU A 240 5.89 4.19 -5.97
CA LEU A 240 6.26 3.42 -7.16
C LEU A 240 7.32 4.14 -8.02
N ALA A 241 7.30 5.48 -8.05
CA ALA A 241 8.32 6.28 -8.72
C ALA A 241 9.67 6.19 -7.97
N ASP A 242 9.67 6.33 -6.64
CA ASP A 242 10.86 6.16 -5.81
C ASP A 242 11.37 4.71 -5.82
N HIS A 243 10.50 3.71 -5.93
CA HIS A 243 10.84 2.30 -6.03
C HIS A 243 11.61 1.98 -7.33
N GLN A 244 11.17 2.53 -8.47
CA GLN A 244 11.90 2.36 -9.74
C GLN A 244 13.26 3.07 -9.72
N ILE A 245 13.34 4.22 -9.07
CA ILE A 245 14.59 4.99 -8.95
C ILE A 245 15.56 4.27 -7.99
N CYS A 246 15.07 3.78 -6.84
CA CYS A 246 15.90 3.06 -5.87
C CYS A 246 16.37 1.71 -6.41
N ARG A 247 15.50 0.96 -7.11
CA ARG A 247 15.86 -0.33 -7.75
C ARG A 247 16.97 -0.16 -8.79
N ARG A 248 16.99 0.97 -9.52
CA ARG A 248 18.06 1.32 -10.47
C ARG A 248 19.34 1.83 -9.80
N SER A 249 19.22 2.44 -8.62
CA SER A 249 20.32 3.05 -7.88
C SER A 249 21.05 2.10 -6.93
N CYS A 250 20.53 0.89 -6.67
CA CYS A 250 21.21 -0.08 -5.83
C CYS A 250 22.31 -0.83 -6.60
N PRO A 251 23.53 -0.99 -6.04
CA PRO A 251 24.58 -1.78 -6.66
C PRO A 251 24.10 -3.23 -6.81
N THR A 252 23.97 -3.70 -8.04
CA THR A 252 23.58 -5.08 -8.33
C THR A 252 24.79 -5.99 -8.19
N ASP A 253 24.77 -6.87 -7.19
CA ASP A 253 25.55 -8.11 -7.27
C ASP A 253 24.77 -9.05 -8.21
N ALA A 254 25.40 -9.51 -9.29
CA ALA A 254 24.81 -10.34 -10.36
C ALA A 254 24.16 -11.66 -9.87
N SER A 255 24.29 -12.02 -8.59
CA SER A 255 23.58 -13.14 -7.97
C SER A 255 22.11 -12.83 -7.65
N PHE A 256 21.76 -11.55 -7.47
CA PHE A 256 20.40 -11.12 -7.11
C PHE A 256 19.46 -11.12 -8.32
N ASP A 257 20.02 -10.97 -9.52
CA ASP A 257 19.26 -11.07 -10.76
C ASP A 257 18.60 -12.45 -10.91
N ASN A 258 19.29 -13.53 -10.51
CA ASN A 258 18.75 -14.89 -10.61
C ASN A 258 17.65 -15.24 -9.58
N ALA A 259 17.41 -14.38 -8.58
CA ALA A 259 16.37 -14.60 -7.58
C ALA A 259 15.08 -13.77 -7.85
N ILE A 260 15.18 -12.71 -8.65
CA ILE A 260 14.09 -11.72 -8.84
C ILE A 260 13.85 -11.34 -10.33
N LEU A 261 14.67 -11.83 -11.29
CA LEU A 261 14.31 -11.84 -12.72
C LEU A 261 13.74 -13.23 -13.06
N PRO A 262 12.56 -13.35 -13.69
CA PRO A 262 12.04 -12.42 -14.67
C PRO A 262 10.62 -11.92 -14.35
N VAL A 263 10.45 -10.62 -14.11
CA VAL A 263 9.24 -9.87 -14.53
C VAL A 263 9.63 -8.44 -14.88
N LEU A 264 10.12 -8.27 -16.10
CA LEU A 264 9.62 -7.32 -17.09
C LEU A 264 9.99 -7.84 -18.47
#